data_AF-A0A2W4MQF7-F1
#
_entry.id   AF-A0A2W4MQF7-F1
#
_cell.length_a   1.000
_cell.length_b   1.000
_cell.length_c   1.000
_cell.angle_alpha   90.00
_cell.angle_beta   90.00
_cell.angle_gamma   90.00
#
_symmetry.space_group_name_H-M   'P 1'
#
loop_
_entity.id
_entity.type
_entity.pdbx_description
1 polymer ?
#
loop_
_entity_poly.entity_id
_entity_poly.type
_entity_poly.pdbx_seq_one_letter_code
_entity_poly.pdbx_strand_id
1 'polypeptide(L)' 'MMAFWLLPPLLAVALFWWIVGGRAGRGDRTGAAATSDDNRRALAILKERYARGEISREEFERMKQDILSS' A
#
# COMPACT_ATOMS: atom_id res chain seq x y z
N MET A 1 18.65 31.30 2.38
CA MET A 1 19.06 30.14 1.57
C MET A 1 18.88 28.78 2.29
N MET A 2 17.81 28.56 3.09
CA MET A 2 17.55 27.25 3.74
C MET A 2 16.10 26.76 3.58
N ALA A 3 15.14 27.68 3.35
CA ALA A 3 13.73 27.33 3.20
C ALA A 3 13.41 26.54 1.91
N PHE A 4 14.27 26.61 0.89
CA PHE A 4 14.04 25.92 -0.38
C PHE A 4 14.16 24.39 -0.26
N TRP A 5 14.86 23.88 0.76
CA TRP A 5 15.03 22.44 0.95
C TRP A 5 13.83 21.76 1.62
N LEU A 6 12.92 22.54 2.23
CA LEU A 6 11.71 22.03 2.88
C LEU A 6 10.50 21.92 1.92
N LEU A 7 10.55 22.59 0.77
CA LEU A 7 9.50 22.56 -0.24
C LEU A 7 9.36 21.18 -0.91
N PRO A 8 10.45 20.52 -1.35
CA PRO A 8 10.40 19.17 -1.91
C PRO A 8 9.84 18.09 -0.96
N PRO A 9 10.26 17.99 0.32
CA PRO A 9 9.71 16.96 1.22
C PRO A 9 8.25 17.21 1.56
N LEU A 10 7.81 18.47 1.67
CA LEU A 10 6.39 18.78 1.89
C LEU A 10 5.52 18.31 0.73
N LEU A 11 5.98 18.54 -0.51
CA LEU A 11 5.30 18.08 -1.72
C LEU A 11 5.30 16.54 -1.81
N ALA A 12 6.41 15.90 -1.43
CA ALA A 12 6.53 14.44 -1.44
C ALA A 12 5.56 13.78 -0.46
N VAL A 13 5.41 14.32 0.76
CA VAL A 13 4.46 13.79 1.75
C VAL A 13 3.02 14.00 1.31
N ALA A 14 2.69 15.17 0.75
CA ALA A 14 1.35 15.44 0.20
C ALA A 14 1.00 14.49 -0.95
N LEU A 15 1.94 14.26 -1.87
CA LEU A 15 1.77 13.33 -2.99
C LEU A 15 1.66 11.88 -2.51
N PHE A 16 2.47 11.50 -1.50
CA PHE A 16 2.40 10.19 -0.86
C PHE A 16 1.02 9.97 -0.22
N TRP A 17 0.51 10.94 0.55
CA TRP A 17 -0.83 10.91 1.13
C TRP A 17 -1.93 10.90 0.08
N TRP A 18 -1.77 11.58 -1.06
CA TRP A 18 -2.75 11.55 -2.15
C TRP A 18 -2.79 10.19 -2.85
N ILE A 19 -1.62 9.56 -3.06
CA ILE A 19 -1.52 8.23 -3.68
C ILE A 19 -2.03 7.13 -2.75
N VAL A 20 -1.79 7.26 -1.44
CA VAL A 20 -2.23 6.29 -0.42
C VAL A 20 -3.69 6.51 -0.05
N GLY A 21 -4.12 7.75 0.15
CA GLY A 21 -5.50 8.14 0.48
C GLY A 21 -6.47 8.03 -0.69
N GLY A 22 -6.00 8.16 -1.94
CA GLY A 22 -6.81 7.95 -3.14
C GLY A 22 -7.30 6.51 -3.35
N ARG A 23 -6.79 5.55 -2.57
CA ARG A 23 -7.30 4.15 -2.56
C ARG A 23 -8.24 3.84 -1.39
N ALA A 24 -8.39 4.73 -0.41
CA ALA A 24 -9.25 4.50 0.75
C ALA A 24 -10.72 4.93 0.54
N GLY A 25 -11.07 5.47 -0.64
CA GLY A 25 -12.36 6.11 -0.91
C GLY A 25 -13.20 5.48 -2.01
N ARG A 26 -13.36 4.14 -2.04
CA ARG A 26 -14.45 3.51 -2.80
C ARG A 26 -14.81 2.11 -2.28
N GLY A 27 -15.21 2.06 -1.01
CA GLY A 27 -16.05 0.96 -0.53
C GLY A 27 -17.48 1.22 -0.96
N ASP A 28 -17.85 0.80 -2.16
CA ASP A 28 -19.26 0.64 -2.54
C ASP A 28 -19.41 -0.62 -3.40
N ARG A 29 -19.97 -1.64 -2.73
CA ARG A 29 -20.97 -2.60 -3.24
C ARG A 29 -20.64 -3.30 -4.57
N THR A 30 -20.41 -4.61 -4.51
CA THR A 30 -21.38 -5.64 -4.95
C THR A 30 -20.69 -7.01 -5.10
N GLY A 31 -20.95 -7.91 -4.15
CA GLY A 31 -21.50 -9.26 -4.36
C GLY A 31 -20.92 -10.29 -5.34
N ALA A 32 -19.89 -10.01 -6.15
CA ALA A 32 -19.41 -11.00 -7.15
C ALA A 32 -17.89 -10.98 -7.40
N ALA A 33 -17.12 -10.17 -6.67
CA ALA A 33 -15.67 -9.98 -6.86
C ALA A 33 -14.82 -10.38 -5.63
N ALA A 34 -15.33 -11.27 -4.76
CA ALA A 34 -14.77 -11.55 -3.44
C ALA A 34 -13.30 -12.01 -3.47
N THR A 35 -12.91 -12.87 -4.41
CA THR A 35 -11.52 -13.38 -4.51
C THR A 35 -10.50 -12.28 -4.84
N SER A 36 -10.82 -11.39 -5.77
CA SER A 36 -9.88 -10.34 -6.20
C SER A 36 -9.73 -9.24 -5.16
N ASP A 37 -10.77 -8.97 -4.36
CA ASP A 37 -10.72 -7.99 -3.29
C ASP A 37 -9.95 -8.52 -2.07
N ASP A 38 -10.11 -9.81 -1.76
CA ASP A 38 -9.36 -10.46 -0.67
C ASP A 38 -7.85 -10.50 -0.96
N ASN A 39 -7.43 -10.86 -2.18
CA ASN A 39 -6.01 -10.79 -2.56
C ASN A 39 -5.48 -9.35 -2.48
N ARG A 40 -6.29 -8.36 -2.87
CA ARG A 40 -5.91 -6.94 -2.79
C ARG A 40 -5.75 -6.47 -1.36
N ARG A 41 -6.61 -6.95 -0.45
CA ARG A 41 -6.57 -6.66 0.98
C ARG A 41 -5.39 -7.36 1.66
N ALA A 42 -5.13 -8.62 1.31
CA ALA A 42 -3.98 -9.38 1.80
C ALA A 42 -2.65 -8.73 1.37
N LEU A 43 -2.52 -8.31 0.11
CA LEU A 43 -1.34 -7.57 -0.37
C LEU A 43 -1.17 -6.21 0.32
N ALA A 44 -2.26 -5.51 0.64
CA ALA A 44 -2.20 -4.24 1.36
C ALA A 44 -1.66 -4.42 2.80
N ILE A 45 -2.15 -5.45 3.52
CA ILE A 45 -1.68 -5.80 4.86
C ILE A 45 -0.21 -6.21 4.83
N LEU A 46 0.18 -7.02 3.85
CA LEU A 46 1.56 -7.50 3.69
C LEU A 46 2.52 -6.32 3.46
N LYS A 47 2.13 -5.37 2.60
CA LYS A 47 2.91 -4.15 2.32
C LYS A 47 3.01 -3.24 3.55
N GLU A 48 1.96 -3.15 4.35
CA GLU A 48 1.96 -2.39 5.59
C GLU A 48 2.98 -2.94 6.60
N ARG A 49 3.01 -4.27 6.80
CA ARG A 49 3.98 -4.92 7.71
C ARG A 49 5.42 -4.78 7.24
N TYR A 50 5.65 -4.87 5.93
CA TYR A 50 6.97 -4.61 5.34
C TYR A 50 7.41 -3.15 5.57
N ALA A 51 6.51 -2.19 5.39
CA ALA A 51 6.79 -0.78 5.65
C ALA A 51 7.04 -0.47 7.14
N ARG A 52 6.41 -1.24 8.05
CA ARG A 52 6.70 -1.20 9.49
C ARG A 52 8.04 -1.88 9.86
N GLY A 53 8.64 -2.65 8.95
CA GLY A 53 9.85 -3.43 9.20
C GLY A 53 9.61 -4.69 10.03
N GLU A 54 8.36 -5.14 10.15
CA GLU A 54 7.99 -6.36 10.91
C GLU A 54 8.37 -7.65 10.16
N ILE A 55 8.60 -7.56 8.85
CA ILE A 55 8.96 -8.69 7.99
C ILE A 55 10.12 -8.32 7.07
N SER A 56 10.97 -9.30 6.76
CA SER A 56 12.07 -9.13 5.82
C SER A 56 11.59 -9.04 4.38
N ARG A 57 12.46 -8.56 3.48
CA ARG A 57 12.17 -8.54 2.04
C ARG A 57 11.96 -9.95 1.47
N GLU A 58 12.70 -10.95 1.96
CA GLU A 58 12.51 -12.34 1.52
C GLU A 58 11.13 -12.87 1.93
N GLU A 59 10.69 -12.56 3.15
CA GLU A 59 9.37 -12.95 3.66
C GLU A 59 8.23 -12.28 2.89
N PHE A 60 8.37 -10.99 2.57
CA PHE A 60 7.42 -10.24 1.76
C PHE A 60 7.23 -10.86 0.36
N GLU A 61 8.31 -11.17 -0.36
CA GLU A 61 8.20 -11.71 -1.72
C GLU A 61 7.61 -13.12 -1.72
N ARG A 62 7.93 -13.97 -0.73
CA ARG A 62 7.31 -15.30 -0.59
C ARG A 62 5.79 -15.23 -0.42
N MET A 63 5.31 -14.43 0.52
CA MET A 63 3.88 -14.29 0.79
C MET A 63 3.14 -13.60 -0.36
N LYS A 64 3.76 -12.64 -1.02
CA LYS A 64 3.20 -11.97 -2.20
C LYS A 64 3.01 -12.95 -3.37
N GLN A 65 3.97 -13.84 -3.61
CA GLN A 65 3.85 -14.87 -4.63
C GLN A 65 2.73 -15.86 -4.31
N ASP A 66 2.63 -16.28 -3.05
CA ASP A 66 1.56 -17.16 -2.56
C ASP A 66 0.18 -16.57 -2.85
N ILE A 67 -0.03 -15.29 -2.47
CA ILE A 67 -1.29 -14.56 -2.70
C ILE A 67 -1.60 -14.38 -4.20
N LEU A 68 -0.59 -14.17 -5.05
CA LEU A 68 -0.79 -14.01 -6.49
C LEU A 68 -1.00 -15.35 -7.23
N SER A 69 -0.58 -16.46 -6.63
CA SER A 69 -0.71 -17.80 -7.18
C SER A 69 -2.03 -18.50 -6.83
N SER A 70 -2.82 -17.92 -5.92
CA SER A 70 -4.16 -18.35 -5.52
C SER A 70 -5.27 -17.62 -6.27
#